data_AF-A0A3G8YDP1-F1
#
_entry.id   AF-A0A3G8YDP1-F1
#
_cell.length_a   1.000
_cell.length_b   1.000
_cell.length_c   1.000
_cell.angle_alpha   90.00
_cell.angle_beta   90.00
_cell.angle_gamma   90.00
#
_symmetry.space_group_name_H-M   'P 1'
#
loop_
_entity.id
_entity.type
_entity.pdbx_description
1 polymer ?
#
loop_
_entity_poly.entity_id
_entity_poly.type
_entity_poly.pdbx_seq_one_letter_code
_entity_poly.pdbx_strand_id
1 'polypeptide(L)'
;MSKRRTATLAAAALTAAAVVAARSRPAATAGQVRDAALNLLGAGLPTRRRFSITLWDGTTLPATAGEDAKLILNSPKTLGRMLRLPLDVALGEAYIRGDFDIEGDFSAVVELADTFDAAPGWAAMPAMLRDYETLRRGAGAPPPAPKASLEGETHSRERDKAAIAHHYDVSNDFYKLWLDSRMVYSCGYFPNGDETLDEGQAAKLELICRKLRLKPGEKLLDIGCGWGGLAIYAAQHYGVSVLGVTLSEAQLQEGQARVTAAGLDHLVSLELRDYRDVEGPFDKISSIGMAEHVGRKNMAEYFATTMRVLRPGGLMLNHAISSGLGQAKVSNLLQSGNFARRYVFPDGELLPIWETQKFAEEALFEVRDVENLREHYAQTTQHWAKNLEAHEAEALAHLGEERYRLWRIYLNACVYYFSAGHLSIFQTLLAKPDAGRRVELPRSRADLYQ
;
A
#
# COMPACT_ATOMS: atom_id res chain seq x y z
N MET A 1 45.77 0.48 40.58
CA MET A 1 45.33 -0.02 39.26
C MET A 1 44.95 -1.51 39.21
N SER A 2 45.15 -2.31 40.26
CA SER A 2 44.86 -3.76 40.25
C SER A 2 43.37 -4.15 40.49
N LYS A 3 42.64 -3.46 41.38
CA LYS A 3 41.24 -3.80 41.73
C LYS A 3 40.18 -3.54 40.65
N ARG A 4 40.42 -2.60 39.71
CA ARG A 4 39.48 -2.31 38.60
C ARG A 4 39.58 -3.32 37.45
N ARG A 5 40.76 -3.91 37.22
CA ARG A 5 40.94 -4.94 36.18
C ARG A 5 40.28 -6.27 36.56
N THR A 6 40.32 -6.65 37.84
CA THR A 6 39.65 -7.86 38.35
C THR A 6 38.12 -7.76 38.32
N ALA A 7 37.53 -6.59 38.59
CA ALA A 7 36.08 -6.38 38.48
C ALA A 7 35.56 -6.46 37.03
N THR A 8 36.36 -6.00 36.06
CA THR A 8 36.01 -6.00 34.63
C THR A 8 36.11 -7.41 34.03
N LEU A 9 37.10 -8.21 34.47
CA LEU A 9 37.24 -9.63 34.10
C LEU A 9 36.15 -10.51 34.73
N ALA A 10 35.73 -10.23 35.97
CA ALA A 10 34.63 -10.94 36.62
C ALA A 10 33.27 -10.66 35.94
N ALA A 11 33.02 -9.42 35.53
CA ALA A 11 31.84 -9.06 34.76
C ALA A 11 31.83 -9.72 33.37
N ALA A 12 32.96 -9.74 32.65
CA ALA A 12 33.08 -10.42 31.36
C ALA A 12 32.93 -11.96 31.48
N ALA A 13 33.44 -12.55 32.56
CA ALA A 13 33.27 -13.98 32.85
C ALA A 13 31.82 -14.34 33.25
N LEU A 14 31.11 -13.48 33.97
CA LEU A 14 29.68 -13.63 34.28
C LEU A 14 28.81 -13.52 33.03
N THR A 15 29.13 -12.60 32.11
CA THR A 15 28.42 -12.48 30.83
C THR A 15 28.71 -13.66 29.90
N ALA A 16 29.97 -14.12 29.84
CA ALA A 16 30.34 -15.32 29.07
C ALA A 16 29.71 -16.60 29.68
N ALA A 17 29.70 -16.74 31.01
CA ALA A 17 29.05 -17.85 31.70
C ALA A 17 27.52 -17.82 31.57
N ALA A 18 26.88 -16.65 31.55
CA ALA A 18 25.45 -16.51 31.27
C ALA A 18 25.10 -16.87 29.82
N VAL A 19 25.95 -16.50 28.86
CA VAL A 19 25.81 -16.89 27.44
C VAL A 19 26.05 -18.38 27.22
N VAL A 20 27.03 -18.97 27.92
CA VAL A 20 27.30 -20.42 27.88
C VAL A 20 26.22 -21.23 28.62
N ALA A 21 25.74 -20.75 29.77
CA ALA A 21 24.64 -21.37 30.53
C ALA A 21 23.29 -21.27 29.81
N ALA A 22 23.07 -20.19 29.04
CA ALA A 22 21.90 -20.06 28.17
C ALA A 22 21.93 -21.03 26.97
N ARG A 23 23.14 -21.45 26.54
CA ARG A 23 23.36 -22.46 25.48
C ARG A 23 23.31 -23.91 26.00
N SER A 24 23.46 -24.14 27.31
CA SER A 24 23.48 -25.48 27.92
C SER A 24 22.18 -25.91 28.61
N ARG A 25 21.10 -25.14 28.48
CA ARG A 25 19.77 -25.54 28.96
C ARG A 25 19.14 -26.57 28.01
N PRO A 26 18.50 -27.63 28.53
CA PRO A 26 17.78 -28.58 27.68
C PRO A 26 16.69 -27.87 26.87
N ALA A 27 16.43 -28.40 25.67
CA ALA A 27 15.36 -27.88 24.82
C ALA A 27 14.03 -27.93 25.58
N ALA A 28 13.24 -26.86 25.45
CA ALA A 28 11.92 -26.80 26.07
C ALA A 28 11.02 -27.92 25.52
N THR A 29 10.22 -28.53 26.39
CA THR A 29 9.24 -29.54 25.99
C THR A 29 8.11 -28.91 25.18
N ALA A 30 7.36 -29.71 24.42
CA ALA A 30 6.21 -29.22 23.66
C ALA A 30 5.18 -28.48 24.56
N GLY A 31 4.92 -29.02 25.75
CA GLY A 31 4.05 -28.36 26.75
C GLY A 31 4.61 -27.01 27.23
N GLN A 32 5.92 -26.93 27.51
CA GLN A 32 6.55 -25.66 27.89
C GLN A 32 6.48 -24.61 26.80
N VAL A 33 6.65 -25.00 25.53
CA VAL A 33 6.53 -24.09 24.38
C VAL A 33 5.09 -23.60 24.21
N ARG A 34 4.11 -24.49 24.34
CA ARG A 34 2.68 -24.13 24.30
C ARG A 34 2.31 -23.18 25.43
N ASP A 35 2.67 -23.50 26.66
CA ASP A 35 2.31 -22.68 27.82
C ASP A 35 2.99 -21.30 27.74
N ALA A 36 4.24 -21.24 27.29
CA ALA A 36 4.93 -19.97 27.02
C ALA A 36 4.23 -19.15 25.92
N ALA A 37 3.73 -19.80 24.86
CA ALA A 37 2.94 -19.14 23.82
C ALA A 37 1.64 -18.55 24.37
N LEU A 38 0.87 -19.34 25.13
CA LEU A 38 -0.38 -18.89 25.75
C LEU A 38 -0.17 -17.73 26.71
N ASN A 39 0.86 -17.81 27.57
CA ASN A 39 1.20 -16.74 28.51
C ASN A 39 1.55 -15.45 27.79
N LEU A 40 2.39 -15.54 26.74
CA LEU A 40 2.84 -14.37 26.01
C LEU A 40 1.71 -13.73 25.20
N LEU A 41 0.87 -14.54 24.55
CA LEU A 41 -0.31 -14.06 23.83
C LEU A 41 -1.33 -13.43 24.82
N GLY A 42 -1.59 -14.07 25.96
CA GLY A 42 -2.50 -13.55 26.96
C GLY A 42 -2.03 -12.25 27.62
N ALA A 43 -0.72 -12.07 27.80
CA ALA A 43 -0.14 -10.85 28.38
C ALA A 43 0.09 -9.73 27.35
N GLY A 44 0.29 -10.07 26.08
CA GLY A 44 0.65 -9.12 25.03
C GLY A 44 -0.53 -8.62 24.19
N LEU A 45 -1.65 -9.34 24.15
CA LEU A 45 -2.79 -8.97 23.33
C LEU A 45 -3.76 -8.05 24.08
N PRO A 46 -4.51 -7.18 23.37
CA PRO A 46 -5.52 -6.34 23.99
C PRO A 46 -6.63 -7.20 24.61
N THR A 47 -7.18 -6.72 25.72
CA THR A 47 -8.26 -7.39 26.46
C THR A 47 -9.51 -7.57 25.62
N ARG A 48 -9.78 -6.61 24.71
CA ARG A 48 -10.88 -6.66 23.74
C ARG A 48 -10.32 -7.01 22.36
N ARG A 49 -10.75 -8.14 21.80
CA ARG A 49 -10.19 -8.72 20.58
C ARG A 49 -11.27 -9.46 19.78
N ARG A 50 -11.35 -9.20 18.48
CA ARG A 50 -12.42 -9.70 17.58
C ARG A 50 -12.05 -10.92 16.74
N PHE A 51 -11.01 -11.66 17.11
CA PHE A 51 -10.59 -12.88 16.39
C PHE A 51 -10.40 -14.04 17.36
N SER A 52 -10.15 -15.28 16.98
CA SER A 52 -9.57 -16.31 17.89
C SER A 52 -8.12 -16.59 17.51
N ILE A 53 -7.36 -17.25 18.38
CA ILE A 53 -6.01 -17.72 18.03
C ILE A 53 -5.98 -19.23 18.22
N THR A 54 -5.66 -19.96 17.16
CA THR A 54 -5.46 -21.41 17.21
C THR A 54 -3.97 -21.71 17.11
N LEU A 55 -3.43 -22.42 18.10
CA LEU A 55 -2.06 -22.90 18.10
C LEU A 55 -1.90 -24.14 17.22
N TRP A 56 -0.66 -24.47 16.89
CA TRP A 56 -0.27 -25.62 16.05
C TRP A 56 -0.71 -26.98 16.59
N ASP A 57 -1.09 -27.05 17.87
CA ASP A 57 -1.57 -28.27 18.54
C ASP A 57 -3.10 -28.32 18.68
N GLY A 58 -3.81 -27.36 18.07
CA GLY A 58 -5.26 -27.23 18.13
C GLY A 58 -5.79 -26.49 19.36
N THR A 59 -4.92 -26.05 20.29
CA THR A 59 -5.34 -25.23 21.43
C THR A 59 -5.83 -23.87 20.94
N THR A 60 -7.04 -23.47 21.32
CA THR A 60 -7.63 -22.19 20.90
C THR A 60 -7.76 -21.22 22.07
N LEU A 61 -7.27 -20.00 21.87
CA LEU A 61 -7.59 -18.82 22.67
C LEU A 61 -8.82 -18.15 22.02
N PRO A 62 -9.99 -18.13 22.70
CA PRO A 62 -11.22 -17.59 22.12
C PRO A 62 -11.13 -16.07 21.89
N ALA A 63 -12.01 -15.58 21.02
CA ALA A 63 -12.26 -14.16 20.88
C ALA A 63 -12.88 -13.58 22.15
N THR A 64 -12.63 -12.29 22.42
CA THR A 64 -13.18 -11.61 23.61
C THR A 64 -14.25 -10.58 23.27
N ALA A 65 -14.53 -10.31 21.99
CA ALA A 65 -15.50 -9.30 21.56
C ALA A 65 -16.19 -9.61 20.22
N GLY A 66 -16.71 -10.83 20.04
CA GLY A 66 -17.17 -11.32 18.73
C GLY A 66 -16.03 -11.95 17.94
N GLU A 67 -16.34 -12.86 17.01
CA GLU A 67 -15.33 -13.57 16.21
C GLU A 67 -15.50 -13.24 14.72
N ASP A 68 -14.78 -12.22 14.28
CA ASP A 68 -14.72 -11.75 12.88
C ASP A 68 -13.59 -12.45 12.10
N ALA A 69 -12.58 -13.00 12.79
CA ALA A 69 -11.44 -13.68 12.18
C ALA A 69 -10.83 -14.77 13.08
N LYS A 70 -9.92 -15.57 12.52
CA LYS A 70 -9.09 -16.55 13.23
C LYS A 70 -7.63 -16.38 12.82
N LEU A 71 -6.74 -16.27 13.79
CA LEU A 71 -5.29 -16.27 13.59
C LEU A 71 -4.75 -17.67 13.92
N ILE A 72 -4.19 -18.35 12.92
CA ILE A 72 -3.77 -19.75 13.04
C ILE A 72 -2.25 -19.80 13.04
N LEU A 73 -1.63 -20.31 14.11
CA LEU A 73 -0.18 -20.46 14.19
C LEU A 73 0.20 -21.88 13.76
N ASN A 74 0.83 -22.00 12.60
CA ASN A 74 1.07 -23.31 11.97
C ASN A 74 2.25 -24.09 12.59
N SER A 75 3.08 -23.45 13.41
CA SER A 75 4.27 -24.07 13.99
C SER A 75 4.56 -23.63 15.42
N PRO A 76 5.11 -24.51 16.29
CA PRO A 76 5.67 -24.13 17.59
C PRO A 76 6.79 -23.08 17.50
N LYS A 77 7.36 -22.91 16.31
CA LYS A 77 8.45 -21.96 16.04
C LYS A 77 7.95 -20.56 15.68
N THR A 78 6.67 -20.43 15.31
CA THR A 78 6.07 -19.24 14.70
C THR A 78 6.27 -17.99 15.56
N LEU A 79 5.83 -17.99 16.83
CA LEU A 79 5.95 -16.82 17.71
C LEU A 79 7.41 -16.41 17.94
N GLY A 80 8.31 -17.39 18.14
CA GLY A 80 9.74 -17.10 18.32
C GLY A 80 10.42 -16.54 17.07
N ARG A 81 9.85 -16.76 15.87
CA ARG A 81 10.29 -16.14 14.62
C ARG A 81 9.68 -14.75 14.40
N MET A 82 8.39 -14.59 14.72
CA MET A 82 7.62 -13.34 14.54
C MET A 82 8.11 -12.20 15.45
N LEU A 83 8.53 -12.50 16.68
CA LEU A 83 8.91 -11.48 17.67
C LEU A 83 10.38 -11.03 17.51
N ARG A 84 10.70 -10.57 16.31
CA ARG A 84 11.99 -10.00 15.92
C ARG A 84 11.81 -8.55 15.48
N LEU A 85 12.84 -7.73 15.66
CA LEU A 85 12.83 -6.35 15.19
C LEU A 85 13.47 -6.25 13.79
N PRO A 86 12.89 -5.44 12.89
CA PRO A 86 11.64 -4.69 13.04
C PRO A 86 10.40 -5.60 12.93
N LEU A 87 9.40 -5.37 13.80
CA LEU A 87 8.29 -6.30 14.04
C LEU A 87 7.33 -6.40 12.85
N ASP A 88 7.05 -5.27 12.19
CA ASP A 88 6.19 -5.21 10.99
C ASP A 88 6.73 -6.10 9.87
N VAL A 89 8.04 -6.04 9.62
CA VAL A 89 8.70 -6.86 8.60
C VAL A 89 8.70 -8.34 9.01
N ALA A 90 9.03 -8.65 10.27
CA ALA A 90 9.08 -10.03 10.74
C ALA A 90 7.71 -10.72 10.70
N LEU A 91 6.63 -10.00 11.03
CA LEU A 91 5.26 -10.48 10.93
C LEU A 91 4.85 -10.73 9.48
N GLY A 92 5.10 -9.76 8.59
CA GLY A 92 4.76 -9.92 7.18
C GLY A 92 5.53 -11.07 6.51
N GLU A 93 6.84 -11.20 6.77
CA GLU A 93 7.63 -12.32 6.26
C GLU A 93 7.18 -13.68 6.84
N ALA A 94 6.75 -13.71 8.11
CA ALA A 94 6.19 -14.93 8.71
C ALA A 94 4.87 -15.33 8.05
N TYR A 95 4.01 -14.36 7.72
CA TYR A 95 2.80 -14.64 6.95
C TYR A 95 3.12 -15.18 5.56
N ILE A 96 4.05 -14.54 4.81
CA ILE A 96 4.45 -14.96 3.46
C ILE A 96 4.95 -16.40 3.44
N ARG A 97 5.73 -16.81 4.45
CA ARG A 97 6.27 -18.18 4.58
C ARG A 97 5.24 -19.22 5.02
N GLY A 98 4.02 -18.81 5.38
CA GLY A 98 3.03 -19.71 5.98
C GLY A 98 3.35 -20.11 7.43
N ASP A 99 4.15 -19.33 8.17
CA ASP A 99 4.35 -19.57 9.61
C ASP A 99 3.02 -19.37 10.39
N PHE A 100 2.12 -18.51 9.89
CA PHE A 100 0.75 -18.34 10.37
C PHE A 100 -0.23 -17.96 9.26
N ASP A 101 -1.51 -18.19 9.50
CA ASP A 101 -2.63 -17.88 8.62
C ASP A 101 -3.67 -16.98 9.28
N ILE A 102 -4.45 -16.29 8.45
CA ILE A 102 -5.61 -15.51 8.86
C ILE A 102 -6.81 -16.00 8.04
N GLU A 103 -7.86 -16.41 8.74
CA GLU A 103 -9.19 -16.69 8.19
C GLU A 103 -10.16 -15.60 8.63
N GLY A 104 -11.09 -15.17 7.75
CA GLY A 104 -12.04 -14.10 8.03
C GLY A 104 -11.48 -12.70 7.80
N ASP A 105 -12.00 -11.70 8.53
CA ASP A 105 -11.65 -10.30 8.32
C ASP A 105 -10.25 -9.96 8.85
N PHE A 106 -9.30 -9.73 7.94
CA PHE A 106 -7.95 -9.30 8.26
C PHE A 106 -7.90 -8.04 9.12
N SER A 107 -8.87 -7.14 8.94
CA SER A 107 -8.95 -5.88 9.70
C SER A 107 -8.99 -6.13 11.20
N ALA A 108 -9.66 -7.20 11.63
CA ALA A 108 -9.72 -7.59 13.05
C ALA A 108 -8.35 -7.95 13.64
N VAL A 109 -7.42 -8.44 12.81
CA VAL A 109 -6.05 -8.79 13.21
C VAL A 109 -5.11 -7.59 13.05
N VAL A 110 -5.21 -6.84 11.95
CA VAL A 110 -4.36 -5.66 11.68
C VAL A 110 -4.63 -4.54 12.70
N GLU A 111 -5.86 -4.44 13.22
CA GLU A 111 -6.25 -3.51 14.29
C GLU A 111 -5.41 -3.62 15.57
N LEU A 112 -4.74 -4.75 15.78
CA LEU A 112 -3.75 -4.88 16.86
C LEU A 112 -2.68 -3.78 16.79
N ALA A 113 -2.28 -3.33 15.61
CA ALA A 113 -1.28 -2.27 15.46
C ALA A 113 -1.67 -0.95 16.16
N ASP A 114 -2.97 -0.68 16.30
CA ASP A 114 -3.50 0.55 16.90
C ASP A 114 -3.94 0.36 18.36
N THR A 115 -4.35 -0.86 18.69
CA THR A 115 -4.88 -1.22 20.01
C THR A 115 -3.84 -1.84 20.93
N PHE A 116 -2.61 -2.05 20.46
CA PHE A 116 -1.50 -2.54 21.26
C PHE A 116 -1.06 -1.48 22.29
N ASP A 117 -1.63 -1.54 23.48
CA ASP A 117 -1.16 -0.75 24.62
C ASP A 117 0.12 -1.38 25.17
N ALA A 118 1.26 -0.85 24.70
CA ALA A 118 2.60 -1.32 25.02
C ALA A 118 3.04 -0.95 26.44
N ALA A 119 2.38 -1.49 27.47
CA ALA A 119 2.97 -1.52 28.80
C ALA A 119 2.38 -2.67 29.61
N PRO A 120 2.93 -3.90 29.48
CA PRO A 120 2.74 -4.90 30.51
C PRO A 120 3.14 -4.28 31.85
N GLY A 121 2.34 -4.51 32.91
CA GLY A 121 2.74 -4.09 34.25
C GLY A 121 4.14 -4.61 34.56
N TRP A 122 5.02 -3.78 35.14
CA TRP A 122 6.42 -4.11 35.40
C TRP A 122 6.63 -5.46 36.12
N ALA A 123 5.64 -5.89 36.91
CA ALA A 123 5.61 -7.17 37.60
C ALA A 123 5.54 -8.40 36.68
N ALA A 124 4.97 -8.28 35.47
CA ALA A 124 4.84 -9.38 34.50
C ALA A 124 6.09 -9.55 33.61
N MET A 125 6.95 -8.54 33.53
CA MET A 125 8.10 -8.50 32.63
C MET A 125 9.08 -9.68 32.78
N PRO A 126 9.44 -10.14 34.00
CA PRO A 126 10.36 -11.28 34.15
C PRO A 126 9.78 -12.61 33.64
N ALA A 127 8.46 -12.80 33.77
CA ALA A 127 7.79 -13.98 33.25
C ALA A 127 7.74 -13.95 31.71
N MET A 128 7.32 -12.81 31.14
CA MET A 128 7.29 -12.63 29.68
C MET A 128 8.66 -12.79 29.04
N LEU A 129 9.74 -12.30 29.66
CA LEU A 129 11.10 -12.49 29.15
C LEU A 129 11.52 -13.98 29.14
N ARG A 130 11.13 -14.76 30.16
CA ARG A 130 11.40 -16.21 30.19
C ARG A 130 10.62 -16.96 29.12
N ASP A 131 9.35 -16.61 28.93
CA ASP A 131 8.49 -17.20 27.90
C ASP A 131 9.00 -16.84 26.50
N TYR A 132 9.35 -15.57 26.27
CA TYR A 132 10.02 -15.11 25.05
C TYR A 132 11.30 -15.90 24.75
N GLU A 133 12.18 -16.06 25.74
CA GLU A 133 13.43 -16.80 25.57
C GLU A 133 13.20 -18.28 25.28
N THR A 134 12.17 -18.88 25.89
CA THR A 134 11.73 -20.26 25.64
C THR A 134 11.30 -20.45 24.19
N LEU A 135 10.44 -19.56 23.68
CA LEU A 135 9.99 -19.56 22.28
C LEU A 135 11.16 -19.30 21.32
N ARG A 136 12.06 -18.37 21.65
CA ARG A 136 13.17 -17.97 20.78
C ARG A 136 14.22 -19.08 20.61
N ARG A 137 14.52 -19.84 21.66
CA ARG A 137 15.51 -20.93 21.62
C ARG A 137 15.13 -22.03 20.62
N GLY A 138 13.84 -22.38 20.54
CA GLY A 138 13.35 -23.44 19.65
C GLY A 138 13.05 -23.00 18.21
N ALA A 139 12.95 -21.69 17.97
CA ALA A 139 12.48 -21.14 16.70
C ALA A 139 13.49 -21.21 15.54
N GLY A 140 14.80 -21.21 15.85
CA GLY A 140 15.86 -21.09 14.86
C GLY A 140 15.86 -19.74 14.12
N ALA A 141 16.73 -19.58 13.12
CA ALA A 141 16.60 -18.48 12.17
C ALA A 141 15.42 -18.75 11.21
N PRO A 142 14.61 -17.75 10.85
CA PRO A 142 13.65 -17.89 9.78
C PRO A 142 14.42 -18.10 8.46
N PRO A 143 13.88 -18.88 7.52
CA PRO A 143 14.37 -18.88 6.15
C PRO A 143 14.33 -17.45 5.58
N PRO A 144 15.26 -17.08 4.69
CA PRO A 144 15.21 -15.77 4.04
C PRO A 144 13.92 -15.66 3.22
N ALA A 145 13.15 -14.59 3.44
CA ALA A 145 12.04 -14.25 2.56
C ALA A 145 12.58 -13.67 1.24
N PRO A 146 11.94 -13.94 0.08
CA PRO A 146 12.34 -13.36 -1.19
C PRO A 146 12.17 -11.84 -1.16
N LYS A 147 13.24 -11.10 -1.44
CA LYS A 147 13.29 -9.63 -1.38
C LYS A 147 13.38 -9.05 -2.79
N ALA A 148 12.69 -7.94 -3.04
CA ALA A 148 12.98 -7.09 -4.18
C ALA A 148 14.39 -6.48 -3.99
N SER A 149 15.30 -6.71 -4.93
CA SER A 149 16.60 -6.02 -4.97
C SER A 149 16.59 -5.05 -6.16
N LEU A 150 16.39 -3.76 -5.87
CA LEU A 150 16.56 -2.70 -6.86
C LEU A 150 17.90 -1.99 -6.60
N GLU A 151 18.69 -1.82 -7.66
CA GLU A 151 19.96 -1.07 -7.64
C GLU A 151 19.74 0.40 -8.04
N GLY A 152 20.72 1.27 -7.76
CA GLY A 152 20.66 2.70 -8.12
C GLY A 152 20.04 3.61 -7.04
N GLU A 153 20.09 4.93 -7.27
CA GLU A 153 19.56 5.95 -6.34
C GLU A 153 18.02 5.99 -6.38
N THR A 154 17.36 5.96 -5.21
CA THR A 154 15.90 6.09 -5.05
C THR A 154 15.36 7.32 -5.80
N HIS A 155 14.30 7.16 -6.58
CA HIS A 155 13.71 8.16 -7.46
C HIS A 155 14.64 8.78 -8.52
N SER A 156 15.51 7.94 -9.09
CA SER A 156 16.20 8.21 -10.35
C SER A 156 15.43 7.56 -11.51
N ARG A 157 15.57 8.10 -12.73
CA ARG A 157 14.86 7.60 -13.93
C ARG A 157 14.96 6.08 -14.10
N GLU A 158 16.17 5.54 -14.02
CA GLU A 158 16.45 4.11 -14.22
C GLU A 158 15.84 3.24 -13.13
N ARG A 159 15.93 3.69 -11.87
CA ARG A 159 15.37 2.95 -10.73
C ARG A 159 13.85 3.04 -10.66
N ASP A 160 13.26 4.18 -10.99
CA ASP A 160 11.79 4.33 -11.07
C ASP A 160 11.23 3.38 -12.13
N LYS A 161 11.86 3.30 -13.30
CA LYS A 161 11.50 2.32 -14.33
C LYS A 161 11.59 0.90 -13.78
N ALA A 162 12.66 0.55 -13.07
CA ALA A 162 12.85 -0.79 -12.49
C ALA A 162 11.85 -1.10 -11.35
N ALA A 163 11.49 -0.12 -10.52
CA ALA A 163 10.52 -0.27 -9.43
C ALA A 163 9.10 -0.47 -9.96
N ILE A 164 8.71 0.35 -10.94
CA ILE A 164 7.44 0.23 -11.65
C ILE A 164 7.38 -1.14 -12.35
N ALA A 165 8.42 -1.50 -13.10
CA ALA A 165 8.50 -2.82 -13.73
C ALA A 165 8.34 -3.92 -12.67
N HIS A 166 9.07 -3.91 -11.55
CA HIS A 166 8.94 -4.94 -10.52
C HIS A 166 7.51 -5.11 -9.96
N HIS A 167 6.79 -4.01 -9.72
CA HIS A 167 5.41 -4.07 -9.22
C HIS A 167 4.43 -4.59 -10.29
N TYR A 168 4.62 -4.20 -11.55
CA TYR A 168 3.72 -4.52 -12.67
C TYR A 168 4.17 -5.70 -13.54
N ASP A 169 5.32 -6.33 -13.26
CA ASP A 169 5.82 -7.57 -13.91
C ASP A 169 5.12 -8.82 -13.35
N VAL A 170 3.91 -8.62 -12.84
CA VAL A 170 2.92 -9.67 -12.65
C VAL A 170 2.07 -9.70 -13.92
N SER A 171 1.74 -10.88 -14.44
CA SER A 171 1.03 -10.99 -15.73
C SER A 171 -0.27 -10.17 -15.74
N ASN A 172 -0.62 -9.59 -16.88
CA ASN A 172 -1.92 -8.93 -17.05
C ASN A 172 -3.09 -9.86 -16.69
N ASP A 173 -2.93 -11.17 -16.92
CA ASP A 173 -3.92 -12.18 -16.55
C ASP A 173 -4.17 -12.24 -15.04
N PHE A 174 -3.15 -12.06 -14.21
CA PHE A 174 -3.33 -11.98 -12.75
C PHE A 174 -4.17 -10.76 -12.36
N TYR A 175 -3.86 -9.58 -12.93
CA TYR A 175 -4.61 -8.36 -12.63
C TYR A 175 -6.08 -8.47 -13.07
N LYS A 176 -6.34 -9.15 -14.20
CA LYS A 176 -7.70 -9.42 -14.71
C LYS A 176 -8.55 -10.24 -13.74
N LEU A 177 -7.95 -11.01 -12.81
CA LEU A 177 -8.71 -11.81 -11.84
C LEU A 177 -9.46 -10.96 -10.81
N TRP A 178 -8.97 -9.75 -10.51
CA TRP A 178 -9.48 -8.99 -9.37
C TRP A 178 -9.74 -7.50 -9.62
N LEU A 179 -9.21 -6.93 -10.72
CA LEU A 179 -9.60 -5.59 -11.17
C LEU A 179 -10.97 -5.61 -11.86
N ASP A 180 -11.49 -4.41 -12.16
CA ASP A 180 -12.68 -4.24 -12.98
C ASP A 180 -12.39 -4.56 -14.46
N SER A 181 -13.43 -4.66 -15.29
CA SER A 181 -13.29 -4.92 -16.72
C SER A 181 -12.43 -3.89 -17.46
N ARG A 182 -12.32 -2.66 -16.91
CA ARG A 182 -11.51 -1.59 -17.48
C ARG A 182 -10.04 -1.64 -17.06
N MET A 183 -9.64 -2.61 -16.22
CA MET A 183 -8.27 -2.76 -15.70
C MET A 183 -7.80 -1.50 -14.97
N VAL A 184 -8.67 -0.86 -14.17
CA VAL A 184 -8.34 0.37 -13.46
C VAL A 184 -7.80 0.04 -12.08
N TYR A 185 -6.48 0.11 -11.93
CA TYR A 185 -5.80 -0.10 -10.65
C TYR A 185 -5.58 1.21 -9.88
N SER A 186 -6.70 1.84 -9.50
CA SER A 186 -6.74 3.03 -8.62
C SER A 186 -8.10 3.08 -7.92
N CYS A 187 -8.29 4.02 -6.99
CA CYS A 187 -9.56 4.22 -6.27
C CYS A 187 -10.76 4.32 -7.22
N GLY A 188 -11.85 3.61 -6.91
CA GLY A 188 -13.19 3.86 -7.47
C GLY A 188 -13.92 4.99 -6.73
N TYR A 189 -15.14 5.29 -7.17
CA TYR A 189 -16.03 6.27 -6.55
C TYR A 189 -17.41 5.63 -6.40
N PHE A 190 -17.91 5.58 -5.16
CA PHE A 190 -19.11 4.84 -4.76
C PHE A 190 -20.11 5.81 -4.10
N PRO A 191 -20.89 6.56 -4.88
CA PRO A 191 -21.81 7.57 -4.36
C PRO A 191 -22.81 7.04 -3.33
N ASN A 192 -23.35 5.84 -3.56
CA ASN A 192 -24.38 5.22 -2.73
C ASN A 192 -23.81 4.15 -1.81
N GLY A 193 -22.66 3.56 -2.18
CA GLY A 193 -21.95 2.55 -1.39
C GLY A 193 -22.36 1.11 -1.69
N ASP A 194 -23.35 0.90 -2.56
CA ASP A 194 -23.81 -0.42 -3.00
C ASP A 194 -23.40 -0.77 -4.44
N GLU A 195 -22.67 0.12 -5.11
CA GLU A 195 -22.17 -0.12 -6.46
C GLU A 195 -21.17 -1.28 -6.51
N THR A 196 -21.19 -2.03 -7.62
CA THR A 196 -20.15 -2.99 -7.97
C THR A 196 -18.81 -2.28 -8.23
N LEU A 197 -17.71 -3.04 -8.25
CA LEU A 197 -16.40 -2.48 -8.59
C LEU A 197 -16.39 -1.82 -9.99
N ASP A 198 -17.02 -2.45 -10.98
CA ASP A 198 -17.13 -1.91 -12.34
C ASP A 198 -17.92 -0.61 -12.42
N GLU A 199 -19.02 -0.50 -11.66
CA GLU A 199 -19.82 0.72 -11.56
C GLU A 199 -19.03 1.82 -10.84
N GLY A 200 -18.37 1.49 -9.73
CA GLY A 200 -17.56 2.43 -8.97
C GLY A 200 -16.35 2.97 -9.75
N GLN A 201 -15.71 2.12 -10.56
CA GLN A 201 -14.63 2.57 -11.44
C GLN A 201 -15.16 3.47 -12.56
N ALA A 202 -16.29 3.12 -13.20
CA ALA A 202 -16.92 3.97 -14.21
C ALA A 202 -17.31 5.34 -13.64
N ALA A 203 -17.95 5.36 -12.47
CA ALA A 203 -18.32 6.60 -11.78
C ALA A 203 -17.11 7.46 -11.45
N LYS A 204 -15.97 6.85 -11.08
CA LYS A 204 -14.71 7.59 -10.87
C LYS A 204 -14.17 8.18 -12.17
N LEU A 205 -14.14 7.42 -13.27
CA LEU A 205 -13.68 7.93 -14.57
C LEU A 205 -14.55 9.09 -15.05
N GLU A 206 -15.87 8.99 -14.86
CA GLU A 206 -16.82 10.07 -15.15
C GLU A 206 -16.55 11.32 -14.31
N LEU A 207 -16.41 11.16 -12.98
CA LEU A 207 -16.12 12.26 -12.06
C LEU A 207 -14.83 12.99 -12.47
N ILE A 208 -13.79 12.26 -12.84
CA ILE A 208 -12.52 12.83 -13.33
C ILE A 208 -12.74 13.67 -14.60
N CYS A 209 -13.46 13.12 -15.60
CA CYS A 209 -13.75 13.82 -16.85
C CYS A 209 -14.56 15.11 -16.61
N ARG A 210 -15.55 15.05 -15.72
CA ARG A 210 -16.36 16.20 -15.33
C ARG A 210 -15.56 17.26 -14.58
N LYS A 211 -14.68 16.86 -13.65
CA LYS A 211 -13.78 17.79 -12.93
C LYS A 211 -12.82 18.49 -13.88
N LEU A 212 -12.30 17.76 -14.86
CA LEU A 212 -11.48 18.31 -15.93
C LEU A 212 -12.26 19.15 -16.94
N ARG A 213 -13.60 19.15 -16.89
CA ARG A 213 -14.45 19.93 -17.81
C ARG A 213 -14.11 19.65 -19.28
N LEU A 214 -13.87 18.37 -19.60
CA LEU A 214 -13.46 17.95 -20.94
C LEU A 214 -14.49 18.37 -22.00
N LYS A 215 -13.99 18.85 -23.14
CA LYS A 215 -14.80 19.23 -24.30
C LYS A 215 -14.31 18.50 -25.55
N PRO A 216 -15.22 18.13 -26.49
CA PRO A 216 -14.82 17.52 -27.76
C PRO A 216 -13.73 18.31 -28.48
N GLY A 217 -12.71 17.60 -28.96
CA GLY A 217 -11.56 18.17 -29.67
C GLY A 217 -10.42 18.72 -28.79
N GLU A 218 -10.57 18.74 -27.46
CA GLU A 218 -9.47 19.08 -26.55
C GLU A 218 -8.40 17.97 -26.50
N LYS A 219 -7.18 18.34 -26.13
CA LYS A 219 -6.06 17.41 -25.88
C LYS A 219 -5.89 17.13 -24.39
N LEU A 220 -6.01 15.87 -24.01
CA LEU A 220 -5.75 15.37 -22.66
C LEU A 220 -4.39 14.65 -22.62
N LEU A 221 -3.55 15.00 -21.66
CA LEU A 221 -2.39 14.19 -21.26
C LEU A 221 -2.76 13.34 -20.04
N ASP A 222 -2.60 12.02 -20.14
CA ASP A 222 -2.80 11.09 -19.03
C ASP A 222 -1.45 10.53 -18.56
N ILE A 223 -0.95 11.06 -17.45
CA ILE A 223 0.35 10.70 -16.87
C ILE A 223 0.19 9.46 -15.99
N GLY A 224 0.91 8.38 -16.34
CA GLY A 224 0.72 7.10 -15.68
C GLY A 224 -0.58 6.43 -16.13
N CYS A 225 -0.79 6.35 -17.44
CA CYS A 225 -2.08 5.96 -18.04
C CYS A 225 -2.52 4.51 -17.75
N GLY A 226 -1.70 3.69 -17.08
CA GLY A 226 -1.95 2.29 -16.81
C GLY A 226 -2.27 1.53 -18.10
N TRP A 227 -3.32 0.69 -18.06
CA TRP A 227 -3.86 -0.04 -19.20
C TRP A 227 -4.82 0.78 -20.08
N GLY A 228 -4.76 2.12 -20.00
CA GLY A 228 -5.54 3.03 -20.85
C GLY A 228 -6.99 3.24 -20.44
N GLY A 229 -7.41 2.80 -19.24
CA GLY A 229 -8.81 2.85 -18.80
C GLY A 229 -9.43 4.27 -18.86
N LEU A 230 -8.72 5.29 -18.35
CA LEU A 230 -9.19 6.68 -18.46
C LEU A 230 -9.09 7.21 -19.89
N ALA A 231 -8.00 6.92 -20.60
CA ALA A 231 -7.80 7.40 -21.96
C ALA A 231 -8.92 6.94 -22.91
N ILE A 232 -9.28 5.65 -22.83
CA ILE A 232 -10.39 5.06 -23.59
C ILE A 232 -11.72 5.72 -23.18
N TYR A 233 -12.01 5.83 -21.88
CA TYR A 233 -13.25 6.40 -21.39
C TYR A 233 -13.42 7.88 -21.82
N ALA A 234 -12.39 8.70 -21.64
CA ALA A 234 -12.41 10.11 -22.00
C ALA A 234 -12.60 10.30 -23.52
N ALA A 235 -11.89 9.52 -24.35
CA ALA A 235 -12.05 9.59 -25.80
C ALA A 235 -13.47 9.18 -26.25
N GLN A 236 -14.03 8.10 -25.69
CA GLN A 236 -15.36 7.60 -26.05
C GLN A 236 -16.48 8.55 -25.65
N HIS A 237 -16.43 9.07 -24.42
CA HIS A 237 -17.56 9.81 -23.84
C HIS A 237 -17.45 11.33 -24.06
N TYR A 238 -16.24 11.86 -24.23
CA TYR A 238 -16.01 13.31 -24.34
C TYR A 238 -15.39 13.73 -25.68
N GLY A 239 -15.01 12.78 -26.54
CA GLY A 239 -14.46 13.09 -27.87
C GLY A 239 -13.13 13.87 -27.83
N VAL A 240 -12.34 13.68 -26.77
CA VAL A 240 -11.02 14.28 -26.62
C VAL A 240 -9.94 13.41 -27.27
N SER A 241 -8.85 14.05 -27.72
CA SER A 241 -7.64 13.32 -28.10
C SER A 241 -6.77 13.11 -26.86
N VAL A 242 -6.38 11.87 -26.58
CA VAL A 242 -5.61 11.52 -25.39
C VAL A 242 -4.21 11.03 -25.77
N LEU A 243 -3.20 11.62 -25.14
CA LEU A 243 -1.87 11.02 -25.05
C LEU A 243 -1.71 10.40 -23.66
N GLY A 244 -1.63 9.08 -23.58
CA GLY A 244 -1.29 8.37 -22.35
C GLY A 244 0.20 8.02 -22.33
N VAL A 245 0.86 8.25 -21.20
CA VAL A 245 2.27 7.85 -21.02
C VAL A 245 2.43 6.90 -19.84
N THR A 246 3.23 5.86 -20.02
CA THR A 246 3.60 4.90 -18.97
C THR A 246 5.08 4.51 -19.08
N LEU A 247 5.64 3.98 -18.00
CA LEU A 247 6.98 3.37 -17.96
C LEU A 247 6.93 1.83 -17.99
N SER A 248 5.73 1.23 -18.02
CA SER A 248 5.54 -0.22 -18.08
C SER A 248 5.21 -0.69 -19.50
N GLU A 249 6.06 -1.56 -20.04
CA GLU A 249 5.85 -2.19 -21.36
C GLU A 249 4.62 -3.11 -21.35
N ALA A 250 4.38 -3.85 -20.26
CA ALA A 250 3.23 -4.75 -20.13
C ALA A 250 1.89 -3.99 -20.10
N GLN A 251 1.85 -2.83 -19.43
CA GLN A 251 0.69 -1.94 -19.45
C GLN A 251 0.46 -1.34 -20.84
N LEU A 252 1.55 -0.92 -21.50
CA LEU A 252 1.46 -0.33 -22.82
C LEU A 252 0.90 -1.31 -23.86
N GLN A 253 1.42 -2.53 -23.90
CA GLN A 253 1.01 -3.54 -24.89
C GLN A 253 -0.47 -3.89 -24.77
N GLU A 254 -0.93 -4.19 -23.55
CA GLU A 254 -2.35 -4.48 -23.30
C GLU A 254 -3.23 -3.23 -23.47
N GLY A 255 -2.76 -2.05 -23.05
CA GLY A 255 -3.46 -0.79 -23.27
C GLY A 255 -3.68 -0.48 -24.76
N GLN A 256 -2.65 -0.67 -25.59
CA GLN A 256 -2.76 -0.50 -27.05
C GLN A 256 -3.75 -1.50 -27.66
N ALA A 257 -3.68 -2.77 -27.27
CA ALA A 257 -4.64 -3.77 -27.71
C ALA A 257 -6.09 -3.39 -27.36
N ARG A 258 -6.31 -2.83 -26.16
CA ARG A 258 -7.62 -2.36 -25.70
C ARG A 258 -8.10 -1.13 -26.47
N VAL A 259 -7.21 -0.19 -26.77
CA VAL A 259 -7.51 0.99 -27.61
C VAL A 259 -7.95 0.56 -29.02
N THR A 260 -7.21 -0.35 -29.64
CA THR A 260 -7.54 -0.88 -30.97
C THR A 260 -8.86 -1.66 -30.94
N ALA A 261 -9.08 -2.51 -29.93
CA ALA A 261 -10.34 -3.24 -29.76
C ALA A 261 -11.55 -2.30 -29.59
N ALA A 262 -11.34 -1.12 -29.00
CA ALA A 262 -12.36 -0.08 -28.88
C ALA A 262 -12.52 0.79 -30.15
N GLY A 263 -11.66 0.63 -31.17
CA GLY A 263 -11.68 1.41 -32.41
C GLY A 263 -11.25 2.86 -32.24
N LEU A 264 -10.42 3.15 -31.23
CA LEU A 264 -10.07 4.52 -30.81
C LEU A 264 -8.66 4.97 -31.21
N ASP A 265 -7.96 4.24 -32.09
CA ASP A 265 -6.58 4.58 -32.50
C ASP A 265 -6.46 6.00 -33.10
N HIS A 266 -7.58 6.57 -33.56
CA HIS A 266 -7.66 7.94 -34.09
C HIS A 266 -7.79 9.03 -33.02
N LEU A 267 -8.09 8.66 -31.76
CA LEU A 267 -8.23 9.59 -30.63
C LEU A 267 -7.24 9.30 -29.50
N VAL A 268 -6.78 8.06 -29.34
CA VAL A 268 -5.92 7.65 -28.22
C VAL A 268 -4.58 7.16 -28.73
N SER A 269 -3.51 7.80 -28.26
CA SER A 269 -2.13 7.32 -28.41
C SER A 269 -1.57 6.98 -27.03
N LEU A 270 -0.99 5.78 -26.89
CA LEU A 270 -0.31 5.36 -25.67
C LEU A 270 1.17 5.13 -25.99
N GLU A 271 2.05 5.62 -25.13
CA GLU A 271 3.50 5.60 -25.35
C GLU A 271 4.30 5.16 -24.12
N LEU A 272 5.40 4.43 -24.36
CA LEU A 272 6.42 4.14 -23.36
C LEU A 272 7.32 5.37 -23.22
N ARG A 273 6.91 6.32 -22.38
CA ARG A 273 7.59 7.61 -22.24
C ARG A 273 7.56 8.09 -20.81
N ASP A 274 8.67 8.69 -20.38
CA ASP A 274 8.71 9.44 -19.13
C ASP A 274 7.95 10.76 -19.29
N TYR A 275 7.11 11.11 -18.32
CA TYR A 275 6.33 12.35 -18.36
C TYR A 275 7.22 13.61 -18.44
N ARG A 276 8.45 13.53 -17.93
CA ARG A 276 9.45 14.62 -17.98
C ARG A 276 9.82 14.99 -19.41
N ASP A 277 9.72 14.04 -20.34
CA ASP A 277 10.10 14.19 -21.74
C ASP A 277 8.88 14.44 -22.66
N VAL A 278 7.71 14.71 -22.06
CA VAL A 278 6.50 15.07 -22.81
C VAL A 278 6.58 16.53 -23.28
N GLU A 279 6.16 16.74 -24.53
CA GLU A 279 6.03 18.05 -25.16
C GLU A 279 4.55 18.41 -25.31
N GLY A 280 4.20 19.65 -24.94
CA GLY A 280 2.85 20.18 -25.01
C GLY A 280 2.58 20.98 -26.31
N PRO A 281 1.48 21.75 -26.37
CA PRO A 281 0.60 22.08 -25.25
C PRO A 281 -0.68 21.21 -25.18
N PHE A 282 -1.09 20.86 -23.96
CA PHE A 282 -2.35 20.13 -23.66
C PHE A 282 -3.40 21.05 -23.05
N ASP A 283 -4.67 20.77 -23.31
CA ASP A 283 -5.78 21.52 -22.71
C ASP A 283 -6.07 21.07 -21.27
N LYS A 284 -5.85 19.78 -20.99
CA LYS A 284 -6.10 19.12 -19.71
C LYS A 284 -5.02 18.09 -19.39
N ILE A 285 -4.77 17.86 -18.09
CA ILE A 285 -3.86 16.82 -17.61
C ILE A 285 -4.57 15.98 -16.54
N SER A 286 -4.53 14.65 -16.66
CA SER A 286 -4.80 13.72 -15.56
C SER A 286 -3.50 13.09 -15.09
N SER A 287 -3.39 12.88 -13.78
CA SER A 287 -2.31 12.12 -13.17
C SER A 287 -2.87 11.35 -11.97
N ILE A 288 -2.92 10.03 -12.07
CA ILE A 288 -3.65 9.16 -11.14
C ILE A 288 -2.70 8.08 -10.63
N GLY A 289 -2.48 8.03 -9.32
CA GLY A 289 -1.59 7.06 -8.69
C GLY A 289 -0.11 7.22 -9.08
N MET A 290 0.28 8.41 -9.56
CA MET A 290 1.66 8.71 -9.98
C MET A 290 2.47 9.41 -8.88
N ALA A 291 1.85 10.32 -8.13
CA ALA A 291 2.59 11.20 -7.20
C ALA A 291 3.28 10.41 -6.07
N GLU A 292 2.73 9.25 -5.70
CA GLU A 292 3.28 8.28 -4.76
C GLU A 292 4.66 7.73 -5.19
N HIS A 293 4.94 7.75 -6.50
CA HIS A 293 6.18 7.25 -7.09
C HIS A 293 7.19 8.36 -7.41
N VAL A 294 6.75 9.62 -7.47
CA VAL A 294 7.61 10.77 -7.79
C VAL A 294 8.65 11.00 -6.69
N GLY A 295 8.23 10.86 -5.43
CA GLY A 295 9.06 11.17 -4.26
C GLY A 295 9.17 12.67 -3.97
N ARG A 296 9.36 13.03 -2.69
CA ARG A 296 9.40 14.41 -2.21
C ARG A 296 10.42 15.26 -2.96
N LYS A 297 11.60 14.70 -3.23
CA LYS A 297 12.71 15.41 -3.87
C LYS A 297 12.40 15.85 -5.30
N ASN A 298 11.52 15.14 -6.01
CA ASN A 298 11.20 15.42 -7.41
C ASN A 298 9.85 16.12 -7.58
N MET A 299 9.10 16.35 -6.51
CA MET A 299 7.74 16.90 -6.57
C MET A 299 7.69 18.31 -7.18
N ALA A 300 8.73 19.12 -6.96
CA ALA A 300 8.87 20.42 -7.60
C ALA A 300 9.03 20.32 -9.14
N GLU A 301 9.87 19.38 -9.61
CA GLU A 301 10.05 19.13 -11.06
C GLU A 301 8.76 18.58 -11.69
N TYR A 302 8.04 17.71 -10.97
CA TYR A 302 6.76 17.17 -11.40
C TYR A 302 5.74 18.27 -11.71
N PHE A 303 5.46 19.17 -10.76
CA PHE A 303 4.52 20.26 -11.01
C PHE A 303 5.05 21.30 -11.99
N ALA A 304 6.36 21.59 -12.02
CA ALA A 304 6.94 22.48 -13.02
C ALA A 304 6.76 21.93 -14.45
N THR A 305 6.91 20.60 -14.62
CA THR A 305 6.73 19.92 -15.90
C THR A 305 5.28 19.98 -16.37
N THR A 306 4.32 19.66 -15.49
CA THR A 306 2.89 19.71 -15.86
C THR A 306 2.45 21.15 -16.14
N MET A 307 2.94 22.13 -15.37
CA MET A 307 2.68 23.55 -15.63
C MET A 307 3.23 24.00 -16.98
N ARG A 308 4.41 23.52 -17.39
CA ARG A 308 5.04 23.83 -18.68
C ARG A 308 4.19 23.35 -19.87
N VAL A 309 3.67 22.13 -19.80
CA VAL A 309 2.94 21.51 -20.93
C VAL A 309 1.45 21.84 -20.95
N LEU A 310 0.88 22.37 -19.85
CA LEU A 310 -0.51 22.79 -19.79
C LEU A 310 -0.73 24.16 -20.48
N ARG A 311 -1.80 24.29 -21.24
CA ARG A 311 -2.22 25.58 -21.82
C ARG A 311 -2.64 26.57 -20.73
N PRO A 312 -2.42 27.88 -20.91
CA PRO A 312 -3.05 28.90 -20.08
C PRO A 312 -4.58 28.71 -20.07
N GLY A 313 -5.20 28.74 -18.89
CA GLY A 313 -6.62 28.40 -18.67
C GLY A 313 -6.91 26.90 -18.57
N GLY A 314 -5.90 26.03 -18.74
CA GLY A 314 -6.03 24.58 -18.64
C GLY A 314 -6.17 24.09 -17.20
N LEU A 315 -6.64 22.85 -17.05
CA LEU A 315 -6.83 22.18 -15.77
C LEU A 315 -5.96 20.93 -15.66
N MET A 316 -5.49 20.66 -14.45
CA MET A 316 -4.82 19.42 -14.08
C MET A 316 -5.58 18.78 -12.91
N LEU A 317 -5.84 17.48 -12.99
CA LEU A 317 -6.33 16.70 -11.87
C LEU A 317 -5.22 15.79 -11.35
N ASN A 318 -4.75 16.05 -10.13
CA ASN A 318 -3.82 15.18 -9.42
C ASN A 318 -4.60 14.29 -8.46
N HIS A 319 -4.58 12.98 -8.68
CA HIS A 319 -5.26 12.00 -7.83
C HIS A 319 -4.24 11.06 -7.19
N ALA A 320 -4.01 11.20 -5.88
CA ALA A 320 -2.91 10.51 -5.21
C ALA A 320 -3.24 10.18 -3.74
N ILE A 321 -2.74 9.02 -3.31
CA ILE A 321 -2.72 8.59 -1.92
C ILE A 321 -1.84 9.57 -1.13
N SER A 322 -2.30 9.89 0.06
CA SER A 322 -1.64 10.80 0.99
C SER A 322 -1.49 10.14 2.35
N SER A 323 -0.47 10.54 3.11
CA SER A 323 -0.37 10.12 4.50
C SER A 323 -1.59 10.63 5.29
N GLY A 324 -2.24 9.72 6.00
CA GLY A 324 -3.41 10.02 6.81
C GLY A 324 -3.04 10.53 8.20
N LEU A 325 -3.95 10.34 9.14
CA LEU A 325 -3.73 10.68 10.54
C LEU A 325 -2.73 9.69 11.15
N GLY A 326 -1.66 10.19 11.78
CA GLY A 326 -0.74 9.35 12.54
C GLY A 326 -1.44 8.82 13.80
N GLN A 327 -2.01 7.62 13.73
CA GLN A 327 -2.78 7.02 14.83
C GLN A 327 -2.13 5.76 15.43
N ALA A 328 -1.10 5.21 14.81
CA ALA A 328 -0.42 4.02 15.32
C ALA A 328 0.22 4.33 16.70
N LYS A 329 -0.25 3.63 17.74
CA LYS A 329 0.29 3.74 19.11
C LYS A 329 1.58 2.94 19.30
N VAL A 330 1.88 2.04 18.37
CA VAL A 330 3.12 1.26 18.41
C VAL A 330 4.28 2.17 18.04
N SER A 331 5.25 2.28 18.95
CA SER A 331 6.47 3.08 18.76
C SER A 331 7.17 2.77 17.43
N ASN A 332 7.72 3.82 16.78
CA ASN A 332 8.60 3.71 15.61
C ASN A 332 9.83 2.81 15.84
N LEU A 333 10.14 2.46 17.11
CA LEU A 333 11.18 1.49 17.45
C LEU A 333 10.75 0.03 17.14
N LEU A 334 9.45 -0.24 17.12
CA LEU A 334 8.82 -1.54 16.89
C LEU A 334 8.27 -1.67 15.46
N GLN A 335 7.73 -0.58 14.90
CA GLN A 335 7.27 -0.50 13.52
C GLN A 335 8.19 0.38 12.69
N SER A 336 8.69 -0.17 11.59
CA SER A 336 9.58 0.57 10.70
C SER A 336 8.87 1.18 9.49
N GLY A 337 7.58 0.86 9.28
CA GLY A 337 6.80 1.26 8.11
C GLY A 337 7.30 0.64 6.80
N ASN A 338 8.15 -0.39 6.89
CA ASN A 338 8.96 -0.84 5.76
C ASN A 338 8.41 -2.06 5.05
N PHE A 339 7.39 -2.77 5.57
CA PHE A 339 6.91 -3.99 4.88
C PHE A 339 6.38 -3.69 3.48
N ALA A 340 5.42 -2.77 3.34
CA ALA A 340 4.88 -2.37 2.04
C ALA A 340 5.97 -1.76 1.14
N ARG A 341 6.84 -0.90 1.69
CA ARG A 341 7.98 -0.32 0.97
C ARG A 341 9.01 -1.36 0.53
N ARG A 342 9.15 -2.48 1.25
CA ARG A 342 10.15 -3.51 0.95
C ARG A 342 9.66 -4.54 -0.06
N TYR A 343 8.36 -4.84 -0.04
CA TYR A 343 7.80 -5.96 -0.79
C TYR A 343 6.76 -5.59 -1.84
N VAL A 344 6.14 -4.40 -1.76
CA VAL A 344 5.05 -4.01 -2.67
C VAL A 344 5.42 -2.78 -3.50
N PHE A 345 5.79 -1.67 -2.85
CA PHE A 345 6.19 -0.43 -3.52
C PHE A 345 7.58 0.01 -3.06
N PRO A 346 8.64 -0.65 -3.57
CA PRO A 346 9.99 -0.16 -3.38
C PRO A 346 10.08 1.26 -3.93
N ASP A 347 10.42 2.19 -3.05
CA ASP A 347 10.52 3.64 -3.30
C ASP A 347 9.22 4.44 -3.25
N GLY A 348 8.05 3.88 -2.92
CA GLY A 348 6.85 4.69 -2.69
C GLY A 348 7.05 5.69 -1.52
N GLU A 349 6.75 6.97 -1.75
CA GLU A 349 6.75 8.00 -0.70
C GLU A 349 5.40 8.73 -0.67
N LEU A 350 4.72 8.66 0.47
CA LEU A 350 3.43 9.31 0.67
C LEU A 350 3.61 10.68 1.32
N LEU A 351 3.22 11.74 0.61
CA LEU A 351 3.21 13.09 1.15
C LEU A 351 1.85 13.42 1.78
N PRO A 352 1.81 14.19 2.87
CA PRO A 352 0.57 14.77 3.36
C PRO A 352 0.03 15.79 2.34
N ILE A 353 -1.30 15.98 2.31
CA ILE A 353 -1.96 16.81 1.30
C ILE A 353 -1.44 18.26 1.28
N TRP A 354 -1.17 18.85 2.44
CA TRP A 354 -0.66 20.23 2.54
C TRP A 354 0.67 20.42 1.82
N GLU A 355 1.51 19.39 1.81
CA GLU A 355 2.83 19.46 1.19
C GLU A 355 2.74 19.31 -0.32
N THR A 356 1.87 18.41 -0.79
CA THR A 356 1.60 18.28 -2.23
C THR A 356 1.01 19.57 -2.80
N GLN A 357 0.09 20.23 -2.07
CA GLN A 357 -0.46 21.53 -2.45
C GLN A 357 0.59 22.62 -2.48
N LYS A 358 1.48 22.67 -1.47
CA LYS A 358 2.59 23.62 -1.44
C LYS A 358 3.42 23.53 -2.72
N PHE A 359 3.82 22.33 -3.16
CA PHE A 359 4.60 22.17 -4.39
C PHE A 359 3.83 22.62 -5.64
N ALA A 360 2.52 22.37 -5.69
CA ALA A 360 1.67 22.83 -6.81
C ALA A 360 1.59 24.37 -6.87
N GLU A 361 1.37 25.03 -5.72
CA GLU A 361 1.30 26.49 -5.63
C GLU A 361 2.66 27.15 -5.92
N GLU A 362 3.77 26.55 -5.47
CA GLU A 362 5.13 27.01 -5.81
C GLU A 362 5.42 26.93 -7.32
N ALA A 363 4.79 25.97 -8.01
CA ALA A 363 4.79 25.88 -9.48
C ALA A 363 3.77 26.81 -10.17
N LEU A 364 3.12 27.70 -9.42
CA LEU A 364 2.13 28.68 -9.86
C LEU A 364 0.78 28.11 -10.31
N PHE A 365 0.43 26.89 -9.90
CA PHE A 365 -0.95 26.41 -10.01
C PHE A 365 -1.85 27.12 -9.00
N GLU A 366 -3.10 27.35 -9.40
CA GLU A 366 -4.18 27.75 -8.50
C GLU A 366 -4.98 26.50 -8.09
N VAL A 367 -5.12 26.25 -6.78
CA VAL A 367 -5.95 25.15 -6.27
C VAL A 367 -7.43 25.52 -6.41
N ARG A 368 -8.20 24.68 -7.10
CA ARG A 368 -9.63 24.92 -7.41
C ARG A 368 -10.57 24.00 -6.65
N ASP A 369 -10.13 22.78 -6.36
CA ASP A 369 -10.90 21.78 -5.62
C ASP A 369 -9.96 20.79 -4.92
N VAL A 370 -10.36 20.30 -3.75
CA VAL A 370 -9.68 19.23 -3.03
C VAL A 370 -10.74 18.36 -2.41
N GLU A 371 -10.82 17.11 -2.85
CA GLU A 371 -11.79 16.13 -2.36
C GLU A 371 -11.07 14.91 -1.81
N ASN A 372 -11.37 14.53 -0.57
CA ASN A 372 -10.87 13.31 0.04
C ASN A 372 -11.82 12.15 -0.26
N LEU A 373 -11.29 11.07 -0.85
CA LEU A 373 -12.06 9.88 -1.23
C LEU A 373 -11.65 8.63 -0.43
N ARG A 374 -11.13 8.82 0.78
CA ARG A 374 -10.60 7.75 1.66
C ARG A 374 -11.52 6.54 1.79
N GLU A 375 -12.79 6.76 2.09
CA GLU A 375 -13.79 5.70 2.29
C GLU A 375 -14.02 4.92 0.98
N HIS A 376 -13.98 5.60 -0.16
CA HIS A 376 -14.10 4.94 -1.46
C HIS A 376 -12.88 4.05 -1.78
N TYR A 377 -11.67 4.43 -1.32
CA TYR A 377 -10.50 3.56 -1.49
C TYR A 377 -10.61 2.32 -0.59
N ALA A 378 -11.08 2.47 0.65
CA ALA A 378 -11.35 1.32 1.52
C ALA A 378 -12.33 0.33 0.87
N GLN A 379 -13.41 0.83 0.25
CA GLN A 379 -14.35 0.00 -0.49
C GLN A 379 -13.71 -0.63 -1.74
N THR A 380 -12.90 0.12 -2.47
CA THR A 380 -12.15 -0.38 -3.65
C THR A 380 -11.26 -1.56 -3.28
N THR A 381 -10.43 -1.42 -2.24
CA THR A 381 -9.51 -2.48 -1.81
C THR A 381 -10.26 -3.67 -1.22
N GLN A 382 -11.45 -3.45 -0.65
CA GLN A 382 -12.31 -4.54 -0.20
C GLN A 382 -12.84 -5.35 -1.38
N HIS A 383 -13.27 -4.70 -2.47
CA HIS A 383 -13.65 -5.41 -3.69
C HIS A 383 -12.46 -6.19 -4.27
N TRP A 384 -11.28 -5.57 -4.36
CA TRP A 384 -10.08 -6.25 -4.87
C TRP A 384 -9.68 -7.46 -4.03
N ALA A 385 -9.68 -7.33 -2.69
CA ALA A 385 -9.38 -8.45 -1.80
C ALA A 385 -10.39 -9.60 -1.97
N LYS A 386 -11.68 -9.30 -2.00
CA LYS A 386 -12.73 -10.30 -2.23
C LYS A 386 -12.59 -11.00 -3.58
N ASN A 387 -12.31 -10.24 -4.65
CA ASN A 387 -12.16 -10.83 -5.98
C ASN A 387 -10.91 -11.70 -6.08
N LEU A 388 -9.80 -11.29 -5.46
CA LEU A 388 -8.57 -12.09 -5.42
C LEU A 388 -8.79 -13.41 -4.67
N GLU A 389 -9.44 -13.37 -3.51
CA GLU A 389 -9.75 -14.58 -2.73
C GLU A 389 -10.75 -15.49 -3.43
N ALA A 390 -11.71 -14.92 -4.18
CA ALA A 390 -12.65 -15.70 -4.98
C ALA A 390 -11.97 -16.47 -6.14
N HIS A 391 -10.81 -16.01 -6.60
CA HIS A 391 -10.00 -16.64 -7.65
C HIS A 391 -8.65 -17.15 -7.12
N GLU A 392 -8.64 -17.63 -5.87
CA GLU A 392 -7.43 -18.11 -5.20
C GLU A 392 -6.69 -19.19 -6.01
N ALA A 393 -7.41 -20.15 -6.58
CA ALA A 393 -6.81 -21.25 -7.34
C ALA A 393 -6.05 -20.75 -8.57
N GLU A 394 -6.65 -19.85 -9.34
CA GLU A 394 -6.04 -19.21 -10.50
C GLU A 394 -4.87 -18.31 -10.09
N ALA A 395 -5.03 -17.52 -9.03
CA ALA A 395 -3.98 -16.65 -8.52
C ALA A 395 -2.75 -17.45 -8.05
N LEU A 396 -2.97 -18.57 -7.35
CA LEU A 396 -1.91 -19.50 -6.95
C LEU A 396 -1.20 -20.12 -8.16
N ALA A 397 -1.94 -20.48 -9.21
CA ALA A 397 -1.35 -21.01 -10.44
C ALA A 397 -0.46 -19.98 -11.16
N HIS A 398 -0.83 -18.70 -11.14
CA HIS A 398 -0.03 -17.63 -11.75
C HIS A 398 1.19 -17.21 -10.92
N LEU A 399 1.05 -17.14 -9.60
CA LEU A 399 2.03 -16.50 -8.72
C LEU A 399 2.88 -17.48 -7.89
N GLY A 400 2.35 -18.66 -7.60
CA GLY A 400 2.83 -19.49 -6.49
C GLY A 400 2.40 -18.95 -5.12
N GLU A 401 2.57 -19.78 -4.09
CA GLU A 401 2.05 -19.55 -2.75
C GLU A 401 2.59 -18.27 -2.08
N GLU A 402 3.91 -18.07 -2.05
CA GLU A 402 4.51 -16.93 -1.35
C GLU A 402 4.04 -15.58 -1.91
N ARG A 403 3.97 -15.46 -3.25
CA ARG A 403 3.53 -14.25 -3.93
C ARG A 403 2.03 -14.02 -3.78
N TYR A 404 1.21 -15.07 -3.87
CA TYR A 404 -0.22 -14.96 -3.58
C TYR A 404 -0.46 -14.45 -2.16
N ARG A 405 0.23 -15.03 -1.16
CA ARG A 405 0.13 -14.58 0.23
C ARG A 405 0.55 -13.12 0.38
N LEU A 406 1.64 -12.69 -0.26
CA LEU A 406 2.04 -11.29 -0.28
C LEU A 406 0.92 -10.36 -0.80
N TRP A 407 0.28 -10.69 -1.93
CA TRP A 407 -0.83 -9.92 -2.48
C TRP A 407 -2.06 -9.94 -1.57
N ARG A 408 -2.40 -11.10 -1.01
CA ARG A 408 -3.53 -11.27 -0.10
C ARG A 408 -3.40 -10.40 1.16
N ILE A 409 -2.24 -10.41 1.83
CA ILE A 409 -2.03 -9.55 3.01
C ILE A 409 -1.96 -8.08 2.62
N TYR A 410 -1.38 -7.75 1.47
CA TYR A 410 -1.28 -6.36 1.00
C TYR A 410 -2.66 -5.73 0.78
N LEU A 411 -3.51 -6.35 -0.05
CA LEU A 411 -4.85 -5.81 -0.36
C LEU A 411 -5.72 -5.71 0.89
N ASN A 412 -5.74 -6.76 1.72
CA ASN A 412 -6.48 -6.77 2.97
C ASN A 412 -5.96 -5.74 3.98
N ALA A 413 -4.65 -5.54 4.09
CA ALA A 413 -4.10 -4.49 4.94
C ALA A 413 -4.55 -3.11 4.44
N CYS A 414 -4.52 -2.85 3.13
CA CYS A 414 -4.99 -1.58 2.57
C CYS A 414 -6.45 -1.26 2.96
N VAL A 415 -7.34 -2.25 3.02
CA VAL A 415 -8.72 -2.07 3.54
C VAL A 415 -8.69 -1.42 4.92
N TYR A 416 -7.91 -1.98 5.85
CA TYR A 416 -7.80 -1.46 7.20
C TYR A 416 -7.16 -0.07 7.23
N TYR A 417 -6.03 0.13 6.54
CA TYR A 417 -5.29 1.40 6.57
C TYR A 417 -6.12 2.58 6.05
N PHE A 418 -6.95 2.40 5.02
CA PHE A 418 -7.89 3.43 4.58
C PHE A 418 -9.07 3.58 5.55
N SER A 419 -9.67 2.47 6.01
CA SER A 419 -10.83 2.49 6.92
C SER A 419 -10.51 3.17 8.27
N ALA A 420 -9.32 2.93 8.82
CA ALA A 420 -8.85 3.53 10.07
C ALA A 420 -8.28 4.95 9.89
N GLY A 421 -8.01 5.38 8.65
CA GLY A 421 -7.55 6.73 8.36
C GLY A 421 -6.05 6.95 8.51
N HIS A 422 -5.26 5.88 8.57
CA HIS A 422 -3.80 5.93 8.42
C HIS A 422 -3.37 6.39 7.04
N LEU A 423 -4.21 6.13 6.03
CA LEU A 423 -4.07 6.60 4.67
C LEU A 423 -5.29 7.44 4.27
N SER A 424 -5.08 8.36 3.35
CA SER A 424 -6.13 9.11 2.67
C SER A 424 -5.86 9.11 1.18
N ILE A 425 -6.83 9.52 0.37
CA ILE A 425 -6.60 9.77 -1.04
C ILE A 425 -7.32 11.04 -1.45
N PHE A 426 -6.65 11.87 -2.23
CA PHE A 426 -7.23 13.14 -2.67
C PHE A 426 -7.34 13.20 -4.17
N GLN A 427 -8.41 13.83 -4.66
CA GLN A 427 -8.45 14.46 -5.97
C GLN A 427 -8.25 15.96 -5.79
N THR A 428 -7.17 16.50 -6.32
CA THR A 428 -6.86 17.92 -6.31
C THR A 428 -7.00 18.48 -7.73
N LEU A 429 -7.98 19.35 -7.94
CA LEU A 429 -8.12 20.09 -9.19
C LEU A 429 -7.27 21.36 -9.12
N LEU A 430 -6.34 21.46 -10.05
CA LEU A 430 -5.41 22.56 -10.20
C LEU A 430 -5.69 23.28 -11.52
N ALA A 431 -5.55 24.59 -11.53
CA ALA A 431 -5.68 25.39 -12.75
C ALA A 431 -4.39 26.15 -13.03
N LYS A 432 -4.06 26.28 -14.32
CA LYS A 432 -3.07 27.25 -14.79
C LYS A 432 -3.81 28.52 -15.20
N PRO A 433 -3.73 29.63 -14.44
CA PRO A 433 -4.43 30.86 -14.82
C PRO A 433 -3.94 31.38 -16.18
N ASP A 434 -4.83 32.03 -16.92
CA ASP A 434 -4.45 32.72 -18.16
C ASP A 434 -3.60 33.98 -17.91
N ALA A 435 -3.21 34.69 -18.97
CA ALA A 435 -2.44 35.92 -18.85
C ALA A 435 -3.12 37.02 -18.01
N GLY A 436 -4.45 36.99 -17.90
CA GLY A 436 -5.25 37.87 -17.06
C GLY A 436 -5.60 37.29 -15.69
N ARG A 437 -4.95 36.19 -15.28
CA ARG A 437 -5.22 35.43 -14.05
C ARG A 437 -6.66 34.90 -13.95
N ARG A 438 -7.27 34.57 -15.08
CA ARG A 438 -8.61 33.98 -15.14
C ARG A 438 -8.55 32.48 -15.35
N VAL A 439 -9.53 31.79 -14.76
CA VAL A 439 -9.84 30.38 -14.98
C VAL A 439 -11.35 30.29 -15.12
N GLU A 440 -11.84 29.86 -16.27
CA GLU A 440 -13.28 29.76 -16.52
C GLU A 440 -13.84 28.45 -15.97
N LEU A 441 -14.33 28.51 -14.74
CA LEU A 441 -15.06 27.42 -14.08
C LEU A 441 -16.45 27.88 -13.65
N PRO A 442 -17.47 26.99 -13.68
CA PRO A 442 -18.77 27.30 -13.11
C PRO A 442 -18.66 27.70 -11.64
N ARG A 443 -19.56 28.60 -11.19
CA ARG A 443 -19.61 29.05 -9.78
C ARG A 443 -20.02 27.93 -8.82
N SER A 444 -20.78 26.96 -9.30
CA SER A 444 -21.22 25.79 -8.54
C SER A 444 -20.49 24.54 -9.02
N ARG A 445 -20.34 23.56 -8.12
CA ARG A 445 -19.82 22.21 -8.40
C ARG A 445 -20.92 21.16 -8.49
N ALA A 446 -22.19 21.55 -8.35
CA ALA A 446 -23.31 20.61 -8.27
C ALA A 446 -23.40 19.67 -9.48
N ASP A 447 -23.03 20.17 -10.66
CA ASP A 447 -23.02 19.42 -11.92
C ASP A 447 -21.96 18.32 -11.98
N LEU A 448 -20.93 18.35 -11.11
CA LEU A 448 -19.96 17.25 -11.02
C LEU A 448 -20.61 15.96 -10.52
N TYR A 449 -21.65 16.07 -9.71
CA TYR A 449 -22.28 14.96 -8.97
C TYR A 449 -23.65 14.56 -9.54
N GLN A 450 -23.99 14.97 -10.77
CA GLN A 450 -25.30 14.73 -11.39
C GLN A 450 -25.44 13.42 -12.18
#